data_AF-A0A378FQL0-F1
#
_entry.id   AF-A0A378FQL0-F1
#
_cell.length_a   1.000
_cell.length_b   1.000
_cell.length_c   1.000
_cell.angle_alpha   90.00
_cell.angle_beta   90.00
_cell.angle_gamma   90.00
#
_symmetry.space_group_name_H-M   'P 1'
#
loop_
_entity.id
_entity.type
_entity.pdbx_description
1 polymer ?
#
loop_
_entity_poly.entity_id
_entity_poly.type
_entity_poly.pdbx_seq_one_letter_code
_entity_poly.pdbx_strand_id
1 'polypeptide(L)'
;MTFEQLLLAAVEQRLLRPLDVQFALMVAQNDPPAVKLAAALLSRDAGEGHVCLPLSRLSGDEALSGKAGEIRDRLLAEAGEPEDWPALLLASSAVSCGDAPAPMILCGDRLYLNRMWRNELTVARFFNDANRVLEMDEARLAATLNALFPATGETDWQKVAAAVALTRRISVISGGPGTGKTTTVAKLLAALIQIDDSPRCRIRLAAPTGKAAARLTESLGAALRKLPLTDAQKALIPTEASTLHRLLGAQPGSQRMRYHAGNPLHLDVLVVDEASMIDLPMMSRLIDALPAHGG
;
A
#
# COMPACT_ATOMS: atom_id res chain seq x y z
N MET A 1 -7.17 41.59 4.58
CA MET A 1 -7.26 40.35 5.36
C MET A 1 -5.86 39.79 5.46
N THR A 2 -5.43 39.27 6.61
CA THR A 2 -4.15 38.55 6.67
C THR A 2 -4.28 37.22 5.91
N PHE A 3 -3.15 36.64 5.49
CA PHE A 3 -3.16 35.33 4.82
C PHE A 3 -3.85 34.25 5.67
N GLU A 4 -3.69 34.32 6.98
CA GLU A 4 -4.33 33.40 7.94
C GLU A 4 -5.86 33.55 7.95
N GLN A 5 -6.36 34.79 7.85
CA GLN A 5 -7.79 35.05 7.71
C GLN A 5 -8.35 34.50 6.40
N LEU A 6 -7.55 34.55 5.31
CA LEU A 6 -7.95 33.96 4.02
C LEU A 6 -8.04 32.43 4.11
N LEU A 7 -7.09 31.78 4.79
CA LEU A 7 -7.14 30.33 5.02
C LEU A 7 -8.38 29.93 5.85
N LEU A 8 -8.69 30.68 6.92
CA LEU A 8 -9.89 30.43 7.72
C LEU A 8 -11.17 30.62 6.91
N ALA A 9 -11.23 31.65 6.06
CA ALA A 9 -12.38 31.88 5.20
C ALA A 9 -12.51 30.80 4.08
N ALA A 10 -11.40 30.17 3.66
CA ALA A 10 -11.44 29.00 2.78
C ALA A 10 -12.08 27.77 3.44
N VAL A 11 -12.02 27.65 4.78
CA VAL A 11 -12.74 26.62 5.53
C VAL A 11 -14.25 26.87 5.51
N GLU A 12 -14.68 28.13 5.66
CA GLU A 12 -16.09 28.51 5.58
C GLU A 12 -16.69 28.17 4.20
N GLN A 13 -15.90 28.34 3.14
CA GLN A 13 -16.28 27.96 1.78
C GLN A 13 -16.09 26.47 1.45
N ARG A 14 -15.68 25.64 2.43
CA ARG A 14 -15.41 24.20 2.26
C ARG A 14 -14.35 23.87 1.20
N LEU A 15 -13.44 24.80 0.92
CA LEU A 15 -12.29 24.57 0.04
C LEU A 15 -11.16 23.81 0.75
N LEU A 16 -11.05 24.03 2.06
CA LEU A 16 -10.10 23.36 2.95
C LEU A 16 -10.82 22.86 4.20
N ARG A 17 -10.30 21.82 4.84
CA ARG A 17 -10.82 21.38 6.14
C ARG A 17 -10.12 22.15 7.26
N PRO A 18 -10.72 22.24 8.45
CA PRO A 18 -10.06 22.86 9.61
C PRO A 18 -8.67 22.26 9.89
N LEU A 19 -8.51 20.95 9.71
CA LEU A 19 -7.23 20.26 9.88
C LEU A 19 -6.15 20.79 8.95
N ASP A 20 -6.49 21.08 7.68
CA ASP A 20 -5.54 21.48 6.65
C ASP A 20 -4.93 22.86 6.98
N VAL A 21 -5.80 23.77 7.41
CA VAL A 21 -5.40 25.12 7.83
C VAL A 21 -4.58 25.08 9.12
N GLN A 22 -5.05 24.34 10.13
CA GLN A 22 -4.32 24.25 11.40
C GLN A 22 -2.95 23.59 11.23
N PHE A 23 -2.84 22.56 10.39
CA PHE A 23 -1.56 21.96 10.03
C PHE A 23 -0.62 22.99 9.41
N ALA A 24 -1.08 23.72 8.39
CA ALA A 24 -0.28 24.75 7.71
C ALA A 24 0.18 25.86 8.66
N LEU A 25 -0.72 26.37 9.51
CA LEU A 25 -0.40 27.44 10.47
C LEU A 25 0.58 26.97 11.55
N MET A 26 0.50 25.72 11.98
CA MET A 26 1.41 25.15 12.98
C MET A 26 2.79 24.88 12.41
N VAL A 27 2.86 24.33 11.19
CA VAL A 27 4.11 23.84 10.60
C VAL A 27 4.87 24.95 9.87
N ALA A 28 4.17 25.91 9.26
CA ALA A 28 4.75 26.97 8.44
C ALA A 28 4.49 28.37 9.01
N GLN A 29 4.38 28.52 10.34
CA GLN A 29 3.94 29.74 11.01
C GLN A 29 4.72 31.00 10.58
N ASN A 30 6.05 30.89 10.54
CA ASN A 30 6.97 32.00 10.24
C ASN A 30 7.42 32.02 8.78
N ASP A 31 6.86 31.13 7.95
CA ASP A 31 7.24 31.00 6.55
C ASP A 31 6.39 31.89 5.63
N PRO A 32 6.86 32.10 4.38
CA PRO A 32 6.10 32.84 3.38
C PRO A 32 4.70 32.25 3.12
N PRO A 33 3.72 33.08 2.69
CA PRO A 33 2.38 32.64 2.32
C PRO A 33 2.35 31.44 1.37
N ALA A 34 3.28 31.37 0.41
CA ALA A 34 3.44 30.24 -0.51
C ALA A 34 3.67 28.90 0.20
N VAL A 35 4.53 28.86 1.22
CA VAL A 35 4.83 27.64 2.00
C VAL A 35 3.62 27.24 2.84
N LYS A 36 2.93 28.21 3.45
CA LYS A 36 1.67 27.99 4.18
C LYS A 36 0.60 27.40 3.25
N LEU A 37 0.46 27.95 2.04
CA LEU A 37 -0.48 27.42 1.05
C LEU A 37 -0.12 25.98 0.64
N ALA A 38 1.15 25.73 0.32
CA ALA A 38 1.62 24.40 -0.08
C ALA A 38 1.37 23.36 1.02
N ALA A 39 1.61 23.70 2.29
CA ALA A 39 1.31 22.84 3.42
C ALA A 39 -0.20 22.54 3.57
N ALA A 40 -1.06 23.54 3.38
CA ALA A 40 -2.51 23.38 3.44
C ALA A 40 -3.04 22.47 2.31
N LEU A 41 -2.56 22.71 1.08
CA LEU A 41 -2.93 21.91 -0.09
C LEU A 41 -2.42 20.47 0.03
N LEU A 42 -1.19 20.28 0.51
CA LEU A 42 -0.64 18.97 0.79
C LEU A 42 -1.49 18.20 1.81
N SER A 43 -1.94 18.85 2.89
CA SER A 43 -2.81 18.23 3.88
C SER A 43 -4.18 17.88 3.31
N ARG A 44 -4.75 18.76 2.47
CA ARG A 44 -6.02 18.52 1.77
C ARG A 44 -5.91 17.29 0.88
N ASP A 45 -4.94 17.28 -0.03
CA ASP A 45 -4.71 16.20 -1.00
C ASP A 45 -4.44 14.86 -0.28
N ALA A 46 -3.65 14.89 0.79
CA ALA A 46 -3.45 13.71 1.66
C ALA A 46 -4.75 13.22 2.31
N GLY A 47 -5.67 14.14 2.59
CA GLY A 47 -7.01 13.84 3.07
C GLY A 47 -7.94 13.19 2.05
N GLU A 48 -7.73 13.48 0.78
CA GLU A 48 -8.47 12.92 -0.36
C GLU A 48 -7.87 11.59 -0.85
N GLY A 49 -6.74 11.18 -0.26
CA GLY A 49 -6.08 9.91 -0.55
C GLY A 49 -4.88 10.02 -1.50
N HIS A 50 -4.48 11.23 -1.90
CA HIS A 50 -3.25 11.42 -2.65
C HIS A 50 -2.02 11.20 -1.74
N VAL A 51 -0.99 10.54 -2.27
CA VAL A 51 0.24 10.25 -1.51
C VAL A 51 1.13 11.48 -1.39
N CYS A 52 1.11 12.34 -2.41
CA CYS A 52 1.96 13.51 -2.54
C CYS A 52 1.26 14.61 -3.32
N LEU A 53 1.84 15.81 -3.26
CA LEU A 53 1.47 16.96 -4.05
C LEU A 53 2.58 17.24 -5.08
N PRO A 54 2.37 16.96 -6.38
CA PRO A 54 3.27 17.39 -7.43
C PRO A 54 3.36 18.92 -7.49
N LEU A 55 4.56 19.48 -7.57
CA LEU A 55 4.77 20.94 -7.62
C LEU A 55 4.12 21.59 -8.84
N SER A 56 3.93 20.84 -9.93
CA SER A 56 3.19 21.30 -11.10
C SER A 56 1.74 21.71 -10.79
N ARG A 57 1.13 21.15 -9.75
CA ARG A 57 -0.23 21.53 -9.31
C ARG A 57 -0.26 22.80 -8.47
N LEU A 58 0.88 23.23 -7.91
CA LEU A 58 1.00 24.51 -7.22
C LEU A 58 1.09 25.67 -8.20
N SER A 59 1.60 25.40 -9.41
CA SER A 59 1.76 26.37 -10.50
C SER A 59 0.61 26.22 -11.49
N GLY A 60 -0.61 26.63 -11.12
CA GLY A 60 -1.76 26.64 -12.05
C GLY A 60 -3.14 26.65 -11.39
N ASP A 61 -4.17 26.76 -12.25
CA ASP A 61 -5.60 26.84 -11.88
C ASP A 61 -6.16 25.56 -11.21
N GLU A 62 -5.37 24.48 -11.19
CA GLU A 62 -5.73 23.17 -10.60
C GLU A 62 -5.50 23.08 -9.08
N ALA A 63 -4.78 24.03 -8.46
CA ALA A 63 -4.42 23.95 -7.04
C ALA A 63 -5.65 23.89 -6.13
N LEU A 64 -6.77 24.50 -6.54
CA LEU A 64 -8.05 24.55 -5.81
C LEU A 64 -9.20 24.34 -6.80
N SER A 65 -9.49 23.08 -7.15
CA SER A 65 -10.65 22.73 -7.98
C SER A 65 -11.95 22.90 -7.20
N GLY A 66 -12.57 24.06 -7.31
CA GLY A 66 -13.87 24.41 -6.75
C GLY A 66 -14.41 25.63 -7.49
N LYS A 67 -15.74 25.84 -7.49
CA LYS A 67 -16.37 27.02 -8.14
C LYS A 67 -15.55 28.27 -7.80
N ALA A 68 -15.03 28.94 -8.84
CA ALA A 68 -14.17 30.12 -8.76
C ALA A 68 -14.69 31.09 -7.69
N GLY A 69 -14.04 31.06 -6.53
CA GLY A 69 -14.38 31.87 -5.37
C GLY A 69 -13.33 32.95 -5.22
N GLU A 70 -13.77 34.18 -4.95
CA GLU A 70 -12.91 35.34 -4.68
C GLU A 70 -11.80 35.06 -3.66
N ILE A 71 -12.02 34.11 -2.73
CA ILE A 71 -11.04 33.68 -1.73
C ILE A 71 -9.89 32.86 -2.34
N ARG A 72 -10.18 31.99 -3.31
CA ARG A 72 -9.17 31.19 -4.01
C ARG A 72 -8.18 32.09 -4.72
N ASP A 73 -8.70 33.03 -5.50
CA ASP A 73 -7.88 33.91 -6.31
C ASP A 73 -7.03 34.84 -5.42
N ARG A 74 -7.59 35.28 -4.28
CA ARG A 74 -6.82 36.01 -3.26
C ARG A 74 -5.75 35.16 -2.57
N LEU A 75 -6.00 33.88 -2.28
CA LEU A 75 -5.00 32.98 -1.72
C LEU A 75 -3.83 32.76 -2.68
N LEU A 76 -4.11 32.54 -3.96
CA LEU A 76 -3.09 32.39 -4.99
C LEU A 76 -2.32 33.69 -5.22
N ALA A 77 -3.01 34.84 -5.24
CA ALA A 77 -2.37 36.14 -5.40
C ALA A 77 -1.43 36.48 -4.23
N GLU A 78 -1.83 36.20 -2.99
CA GLU A 78 -1.01 36.43 -1.79
C GLU A 78 0.13 35.41 -1.64
N ALA A 79 -0.08 34.17 -2.08
CA ALA A 79 0.98 33.16 -2.17
C ALA A 79 2.00 33.51 -3.26
N GLY A 80 1.56 34.16 -4.32
CA GLY A 80 2.34 34.44 -5.52
C GLY A 80 2.59 33.19 -6.35
N GLU A 81 3.35 33.37 -7.44
CA GLU A 81 3.85 32.30 -8.29
C GLU A 81 5.38 32.33 -8.28
N PRO A 82 6.02 31.68 -7.28
CA PRO A 82 7.48 31.57 -7.22
C PRO A 82 8.02 30.87 -8.47
N GLU A 83 9.05 31.45 -9.10
CA GLU A 83 9.75 30.82 -10.22
C GLU A 83 10.45 29.51 -9.80
N ASP A 84 10.93 29.45 -8.54
CA ASP A 84 11.62 28.29 -7.97
C ASP A 84 10.94 27.82 -6.67
N TRP A 85 9.86 27.04 -6.85
CA TRP A 85 9.18 26.36 -5.75
C TRP A 85 10.10 25.47 -4.91
N PRO A 86 10.97 24.61 -5.49
CA PRO A 86 11.92 23.82 -4.71
C PRO A 86 12.78 24.63 -3.75
N ALA A 87 13.42 25.70 -4.24
CA ALA A 87 14.29 26.54 -3.40
C ALA A 87 13.51 27.23 -2.27
N LEU A 88 12.30 27.74 -2.58
CA LEU A 88 11.45 28.39 -1.58
C LEU A 88 10.99 27.42 -0.48
N LEU A 89 10.57 26.22 -0.87
CA LEU A 89 10.13 25.20 0.08
C LEU A 89 11.30 24.73 0.95
N LEU A 90 12.46 24.44 0.37
CA LEU A 90 13.64 23.98 1.11
C LEU A 90 14.27 25.05 2.01
N ALA A 91 13.99 26.33 1.78
CA ALA A 91 14.39 27.39 2.70
C ALA A 91 13.62 27.35 4.03
N SER A 92 12.43 26.74 4.06
CA SER A 92 11.66 26.54 5.30
C SER A 92 12.20 25.37 6.11
N SER A 93 12.33 25.56 7.43
CA SER A 93 12.67 24.47 8.36
C SER A 93 11.64 23.35 8.43
N ALA A 94 10.44 23.57 7.86
CA ALA A 94 9.37 22.58 7.81
C ALA A 94 9.53 21.56 6.67
N VAL A 95 10.43 21.82 5.71
CA VAL A 95 10.67 20.98 4.55
C VAL A 95 12.11 20.49 4.56
N SER A 96 12.32 19.24 4.14
CA SER A 96 13.62 18.59 4.05
C SER A 96 13.68 17.72 2.80
N CYS A 97 14.88 17.39 2.33
CA CYS A 97 15.09 16.39 1.27
C CYS A 97 15.11 14.94 1.80
N GLY A 98 14.78 14.74 3.08
CA GLY A 98 14.85 13.44 3.76
C GLY A 98 16.14 13.23 4.56
N ASP A 99 17.03 14.22 4.59
CA ASP A 99 18.27 14.25 5.35
C ASP A 99 18.06 14.67 6.81
N ALA A 100 17.12 15.58 7.06
CA ALA A 100 16.73 16.01 8.40
C ALA A 100 15.28 15.58 8.74
N PRO A 101 14.95 15.35 10.03
CA PRO A 101 13.57 15.17 10.47
C PRO A 101 12.75 16.45 10.23
N ALA A 102 11.85 16.42 9.25
CA ALA A 102 10.92 17.52 8.96
C ALA A 102 9.49 16.97 8.73
N PRO A 103 8.43 17.76 9.00
CA PRO A 103 7.06 17.33 8.77
C PRO A 103 6.72 17.10 7.29
N MET A 104 7.35 17.86 6.39
CA MET A 104 7.19 17.74 4.94
C MET A 104 8.51 17.34 4.28
N ILE A 105 8.42 16.54 3.23
CA ILE A 105 9.58 16.07 2.47
C ILE A 105 9.41 16.47 1.01
N LEU A 106 10.44 17.11 0.45
CA LEU A 106 10.54 17.38 -0.98
C LEU A 106 11.46 16.34 -1.61
N CYS A 107 10.91 15.50 -2.49
CA CYS A 107 11.64 14.48 -3.22
C CYS A 107 11.41 14.67 -4.72
N GLY A 108 12.42 15.16 -5.44
CA GLY A 108 12.26 15.59 -6.82
C GLY A 108 11.27 16.75 -6.94
N ASP A 109 10.26 16.58 -7.78
CA ASP A 109 9.18 17.54 -8.04
C ASP A 109 7.90 17.28 -7.24
N ARG A 110 8.00 16.51 -6.14
CA ARG A 110 6.85 16.08 -5.33
C ARG A 110 7.06 16.43 -3.87
N LEU A 111 6.05 17.07 -3.29
CA LEU A 111 5.98 17.40 -1.87
C LEU A 111 5.15 16.34 -1.14
N TYR A 112 5.62 15.87 0.01
CA TYR A 112 5.01 14.79 0.78
C TYR A 112 4.83 15.19 2.23
N LEU A 113 3.80 14.63 2.88
CA LEU A 113 3.86 14.46 4.33
C LEU A 113 4.93 13.41 4.64
N ASN A 114 5.80 13.65 5.62
CA ASN A 114 6.91 12.74 5.94
C ASN A 114 6.44 11.29 6.13
N ARG A 115 5.30 11.08 6.80
CA ARG A 115 4.70 9.77 6.97
C ARG A 115 4.41 9.06 5.63
N MET A 116 3.88 9.78 4.64
CA MET A 116 3.56 9.20 3.32
C MET A 116 4.82 8.87 2.52
N TRP A 117 5.80 9.78 2.53
CA TRP A 117 7.10 9.53 1.91
C TRP A 117 7.79 8.29 2.50
N ARG A 118 7.79 8.14 3.83
CA ARG A 118 8.33 6.94 4.49
C ARG A 118 7.59 5.67 4.10
N ASN A 119 6.26 5.70 4.10
CA ASN A 119 5.47 4.54 3.69
C ASN A 119 5.76 4.15 2.23
N GLU A 120 5.85 5.13 1.32
CA GLU A 120 6.18 4.89 -0.09
C GLU A 120 7.57 4.26 -0.24
N LEU A 121 8.56 4.78 0.49
CA LEU A 121 9.91 4.23 0.48
C LEU A 121 9.95 2.78 0.99
N THR A 122 9.21 2.47 2.07
CA THR A 122 9.08 1.09 2.58
C THR A 122 8.51 0.15 1.52
N VAL A 123 7.45 0.58 0.83
CA VAL A 123 6.84 -0.23 -0.25
C VAL A 123 7.79 -0.41 -1.43
N ALA A 124 8.45 0.66 -1.88
CA ALA A 124 9.39 0.60 -2.99
C ALA A 124 10.56 -0.35 -2.70
N ARG A 125 11.16 -0.24 -1.50
CA ARG A 125 12.26 -1.13 -1.05
C ARG A 125 11.81 -2.57 -0.96
N PHE A 126 10.59 -2.84 -0.50
CA PHE A 126 10.08 -4.20 -0.40
C PHE A 126 10.03 -4.88 -1.78
N PHE A 127 9.52 -4.20 -2.81
CA PHE A 127 9.44 -4.79 -4.14
C PHE A 127 10.79 -4.86 -4.87
N ASN A 128 11.69 -3.91 -4.63
CA ASN A 128 12.99 -3.86 -5.30
C ASN A 128 14.07 -4.71 -4.61
N ASP A 129 14.21 -4.59 -3.29
CA ASP A 129 15.35 -5.13 -2.55
C ASP A 129 15.03 -6.48 -1.90
N ALA A 130 13.79 -6.68 -1.45
CA ALA A 130 13.41 -7.89 -0.71
C ALA A 130 12.95 -9.04 -1.62
N ASN A 131 12.66 -8.77 -2.90
CA ASN A 131 12.20 -9.78 -3.83
C ASN A 131 13.37 -10.57 -4.43
N ARG A 132 13.68 -11.72 -3.81
CA ARG A 132 14.70 -12.65 -4.27
C ARG A 132 14.11 -13.84 -5.01
N VAL A 133 14.92 -14.46 -5.86
CA VAL A 133 14.63 -15.78 -6.42
C VAL A 133 14.74 -16.81 -5.30
N LEU A 134 13.75 -17.70 -5.22
CA LEU A 134 13.79 -18.87 -4.35
C LEU A 134 14.36 -20.02 -5.16
N GLU A 135 15.42 -20.65 -4.66
CA GLU A 135 15.95 -21.85 -5.30
C GLU A 135 14.99 -23.01 -5.09
N MET A 136 14.61 -23.64 -6.19
CA MET A 136 13.73 -24.79 -6.21
C MET A 136 14.26 -25.80 -7.23
N ASP A 137 14.01 -27.09 -6.97
CA ASP A 137 14.21 -28.12 -7.97
C ASP A 137 13.22 -27.92 -9.13
N GLU A 138 13.72 -27.45 -10.26
CA GLU A 138 12.94 -27.15 -11.46
C GLU A 138 12.21 -28.38 -12.00
N ALA A 139 12.83 -29.57 -11.92
CA ALA A 139 12.21 -30.80 -12.39
C ALA A 139 11.02 -31.19 -11.50
N ARG A 140 11.18 -31.10 -10.17
CA ARG A 140 10.09 -31.34 -9.21
C ARG A 140 8.97 -30.31 -9.39
N LEU A 141 9.32 -29.03 -9.50
CA LEU A 141 8.37 -27.94 -9.73
C LEU A 141 7.57 -28.15 -11.02
N ALA A 142 8.24 -28.44 -12.13
CA ALA A 142 7.59 -28.68 -13.43
C ALA A 142 6.65 -29.88 -13.37
N ALA A 143 7.07 -30.99 -12.76
CA ALA A 143 6.23 -32.18 -12.59
C ALA A 143 4.97 -31.89 -11.77
N THR A 144 5.10 -31.22 -10.64
CA THR A 144 3.97 -30.82 -9.78
C THR A 144 3.01 -29.88 -10.51
N LEU A 145 3.53 -28.86 -11.21
CA LEU A 145 2.68 -27.93 -11.96
C LEU A 145 2.00 -28.60 -13.15
N ASN A 146 2.66 -29.50 -13.87
CA ASN A 146 2.04 -30.26 -14.97
C ASN A 146 0.87 -31.13 -14.49
N ALA A 147 0.95 -31.68 -13.28
CA ALA A 147 -0.13 -32.46 -12.69
C ALA A 147 -1.33 -31.59 -12.27
N LEU A 148 -1.08 -30.37 -11.77
CA LEU A 148 -2.14 -29.45 -11.31
C LEU A 148 -2.76 -28.61 -12.43
N PHE A 149 -2.02 -28.41 -13.53
CA PHE A 149 -2.44 -27.64 -14.70
C PHE A 149 -2.31 -28.52 -15.96
N PRO A 150 -3.32 -29.36 -16.24
CA PRO A 150 -3.33 -30.22 -17.42
C PRO A 150 -3.19 -29.39 -18.70
N ALA A 151 -2.40 -29.88 -19.66
CA ALA A 151 -2.17 -29.17 -20.90
C ALA A 151 -3.46 -29.03 -21.72
N THR A 152 -3.76 -27.80 -22.13
CA THR A 152 -4.91 -27.47 -22.98
C THR A 152 -4.52 -27.23 -24.45
N GLY A 153 -3.23 -27.29 -24.77
CA GLY A 153 -2.68 -26.99 -26.10
C GLY A 153 -2.24 -25.53 -26.30
N GLU A 154 -2.63 -24.64 -25.39
CA GLU A 154 -2.22 -23.23 -25.37
C GLU A 154 -1.41 -22.90 -24.09
N THR A 155 -0.83 -21.70 -24.03
CA THR A 155 -0.13 -21.24 -22.83
C THR A 155 -1.11 -21.00 -21.69
N ASP A 156 -1.02 -21.79 -20.63
CA ASP A 156 -1.80 -21.60 -19.41
C ASP A 156 -1.19 -20.50 -18.52
N TRP A 157 -1.74 -19.29 -18.60
CA TRP A 157 -1.29 -18.16 -17.78
C TRP A 157 -1.48 -18.38 -16.27
N GLN A 158 -2.41 -19.23 -15.84
CA GLN A 158 -2.56 -19.59 -14.42
C GLN A 158 -1.39 -20.45 -13.96
N LYS A 159 -0.93 -21.38 -14.81
CA LYS A 159 0.28 -22.18 -14.56
C LYS A 159 1.53 -21.29 -14.49
N VAL A 160 1.66 -20.33 -15.40
CA VAL A 160 2.75 -19.34 -15.37
C VAL A 160 2.72 -18.52 -14.09
N ALA A 161 1.54 -18.02 -13.68
CA ALA A 161 1.38 -17.26 -12.44
C ALA A 161 1.78 -18.09 -11.21
N ALA A 162 1.40 -19.37 -11.16
CA ALA A 162 1.81 -20.27 -10.09
C ALA A 162 3.33 -20.52 -10.07
N ALA A 163 3.96 -20.72 -11.23
CA ALA A 163 5.41 -20.88 -11.34
C ALA A 163 6.18 -19.63 -10.86
N VAL A 164 5.73 -18.44 -11.27
CA VAL A 164 6.32 -17.17 -10.82
C VAL A 164 6.16 -17.01 -9.32
N ALA A 165 5.00 -17.33 -8.76
CA ALA A 165 4.74 -17.21 -7.34
C ALA A 165 5.53 -18.23 -6.48
N LEU A 166 5.85 -19.40 -7.00
CA LEU A 166 6.69 -20.39 -6.29
C LEU A 166 8.17 -20.03 -6.33
N THR A 167 8.63 -19.37 -7.40
CA THR A 167 10.05 -19.04 -7.60
C THR A 167 10.45 -17.66 -7.08
N ARG A 168 9.49 -16.88 -6.58
CA ARG A 168 9.70 -15.52 -6.06
C ARG A 168 9.12 -15.39 -4.67
N ARG A 169 9.90 -14.76 -3.79
CA ARG A 169 9.47 -14.43 -2.43
C ARG A 169 8.25 -13.50 -2.40
N ILE A 170 8.20 -12.58 -3.37
CA ILE A 170 7.10 -11.62 -3.50
C ILE A 170 6.56 -11.73 -4.92
N SER A 171 5.27 -12.02 -5.04
CA SER A 171 4.58 -12.11 -6.31
C SER A 171 3.22 -11.43 -6.24
N VAL A 172 2.80 -10.85 -7.37
CA VAL A 172 1.49 -10.22 -7.53
C VAL A 172 0.80 -10.90 -8.70
N ILE A 173 -0.40 -11.44 -8.47
CA ILE A 173 -1.22 -12.07 -9.50
C ILE A 173 -2.41 -11.15 -9.80
N SER A 174 -2.34 -10.47 -10.93
CA SER A 174 -3.41 -9.62 -11.43
C SER A 174 -4.32 -10.35 -12.42
N GLY A 175 -5.61 -10.04 -12.41
CA GLY A 175 -6.57 -10.53 -13.39
C GLY A 175 -7.96 -9.95 -13.16
N GLY A 176 -8.78 -9.90 -14.21
CA GLY A 176 -10.16 -9.42 -14.13
C GLY A 176 -11.07 -10.32 -13.27
N PRO A 177 -12.31 -9.89 -13.00
CA PRO A 177 -13.32 -10.78 -12.41
C PRO A 177 -13.50 -12.04 -13.26
N GLY A 178 -13.65 -13.21 -12.62
CA GLY A 178 -13.90 -14.48 -13.31
C GLY A 178 -12.69 -15.16 -13.96
N THR A 179 -11.47 -14.59 -13.92
CA THR A 179 -10.27 -15.19 -14.54
C THR A 179 -9.66 -16.38 -13.77
N GLY A 180 -10.36 -16.92 -12.77
CA GLY A 180 -9.91 -18.07 -11.99
C GLY A 180 -8.73 -17.81 -11.03
N LYS A 181 -8.52 -16.56 -10.59
CA LYS A 181 -7.45 -16.20 -9.63
C LYS A 181 -7.47 -17.07 -8.39
N THR A 182 -8.63 -17.26 -7.75
CA THR A 182 -8.74 -18.08 -6.54
C THR A 182 -8.40 -19.55 -6.78
N THR A 183 -8.77 -20.10 -7.95
CA THR A 183 -8.39 -21.46 -8.35
C THR A 183 -6.89 -21.56 -8.60
N THR A 184 -6.30 -20.53 -9.18
CA THR A 184 -4.85 -20.42 -9.38
C THR A 184 -4.11 -20.42 -8.04
N VAL A 185 -4.56 -19.61 -7.08
CA VAL A 185 -4.04 -19.56 -5.71
C VAL A 185 -4.22 -20.92 -5.01
N ALA A 186 -5.36 -21.59 -5.16
CA ALA A 186 -5.57 -22.92 -4.59
C ALA A 186 -4.54 -23.94 -5.10
N LYS A 187 -4.30 -23.96 -6.42
CA LYS A 187 -3.30 -24.84 -7.04
C LYS A 187 -1.87 -24.44 -6.66
N LEU A 188 -1.59 -23.15 -6.52
CA LEU A 188 -0.31 -22.63 -6.03
C LEU A 188 -0.01 -23.16 -4.61
N LEU A 189 -0.95 -23.03 -3.67
CA LEU A 189 -0.79 -23.55 -2.31
C LEU A 189 -0.67 -25.07 -2.27
N ALA A 190 -1.43 -25.76 -3.13
CA ALA A 190 -1.31 -27.21 -3.30
C ALA A 190 0.08 -27.62 -3.80
N ALA A 191 0.62 -26.92 -4.80
CA ALA A 191 1.96 -27.15 -5.33
C ALA A 191 3.02 -26.90 -4.25
N LEU A 192 2.91 -25.79 -3.52
CA LEU A 192 3.82 -25.45 -2.42
C LEU A 192 3.91 -26.58 -1.39
N ILE A 193 2.77 -27.12 -0.95
CA ILE A 193 2.71 -28.21 0.03
C ILE A 193 3.18 -29.56 -0.53
N GLN A 194 3.06 -29.78 -1.84
CA GLN A 194 3.57 -31.00 -2.47
C GLN A 194 5.08 -30.97 -2.70
N ILE A 195 5.65 -29.77 -2.85
CA ILE A 195 7.08 -29.58 -3.07
C ILE A 195 7.84 -29.46 -1.75
N ASP A 196 7.28 -28.76 -0.78
CA ASP A 196 7.87 -28.61 0.55
C ASP A 196 7.49 -29.81 1.45
N ASP A 197 8.45 -30.70 1.70
CA ASP A 197 8.28 -31.84 2.60
C ASP A 197 8.34 -31.43 4.09
N SER A 198 8.50 -30.13 4.40
CA SER A 198 8.51 -29.62 5.76
C SER A 198 7.11 -29.64 6.39
N PRO A 199 6.91 -30.32 7.53
CA PRO A 199 5.62 -30.40 8.22
C PRO A 199 5.21 -29.09 8.91
N ARG A 200 5.86 -27.96 8.63
CA ARG A 200 5.74 -26.72 9.41
C ARG A 200 5.40 -25.47 8.60
N CYS A 201 5.15 -25.54 7.30
CA CYS A 201 4.80 -24.36 6.49
C CYS A 201 3.50 -23.69 7.00
N ARG A 202 3.64 -22.50 7.59
CA ARG A 202 2.53 -21.73 8.19
C ARG A 202 1.97 -20.76 7.17
N ILE A 203 0.90 -21.17 6.51
CA ILE A 203 0.17 -20.33 5.58
C ILE A 203 -0.85 -19.47 6.34
N ARG A 204 -0.96 -18.20 5.96
CA ARG A 204 -2.01 -17.28 6.41
C ARG A 204 -2.72 -16.66 5.21
N LEU A 205 -4.03 -16.51 5.35
CA LEU A 205 -4.89 -15.87 4.35
C LEU A 205 -5.44 -14.58 4.94
N ALA A 206 -5.37 -13.50 4.17
CA ALA A 206 -5.91 -12.23 4.57
C ALA A 206 -6.60 -11.49 3.42
N ALA A 207 -7.49 -10.59 3.79
CA ALA A 207 -8.10 -9.64 2.88
C ALA A 207 -8.32 -8.29 3.60
N PRO A 208 -8.46 -7.17 2.89
CA PRO A 208 -8.63 -5.86 3.52
C PRO A 208 -9.98 -5.73 4.27
N THR A 209 -11.03 -6.44 3.83
CA THR A 209 -12.37 -6.36 4.44
C THR A 209 -12.88 -7.73 4.90
N GLY A 210 -13.80 -7.73 5.86
CA GLY A 210 -14.39 -8.96 6.40
C GLY A 210 -15.19 -9.74 5.34
N LYS A 211 -15.89 -9.02 4.44
CA LYS A 211 -16.63 -9.63 3.33
C LYS A 211 -15.69 -10.31 2.33
N ALA A 212 -14.56 -9.68 2.01
CA ALA A 212 -13.55 -10.28 1.13
C ALA A 212 -12.91 -11.51 1.79
N ALA A 213 -12.59 -11.45 3.09
CA ALA A 213 -12.04 -12.59 3.82
C ALA A 213 -13.01 -13.80 3.85
N ALA A 214 -14.30 -13.55 4.08
CA ALA A 214 -15.33 -14.60 4.03
C ALA A 214 -15.43 -15.25 2.64
N ARG A 215 -15.41 -14.44 1.57
CA ARG A 215 -15.44 -14.95 0.19
C ARG A 215 -14.20 -15.75 -0.17
N LEU A 216 -13.02 -15.29 0.25
CA LEU A 216 -11.75 -16.00 0.07
C LEU A 216 -11.79 -17.36 0.75
N THR A 217 -12.29 -17.41 1.99
CA THR A 217 -12.48 -18.64 2.77
C THR A 217 -13.35 -19.65 2.03
N GLU A 218 -14.54 -19.22 1.58
CA GLU A 218 -15.49 -20.08 0.87
C GLU A 218 -14.93 -20.60 -0.46
N SER A 219 -14.41 -19.68 -1.28
CA SER A 219 -13.95 -19.96 -2.64
C SER A 219 -12.70 -20.83 -2.65
N LEU A 220 -11.73 -20.52 -1.79
CA LEU A 220 -10.51 -21.32 -1.64
C LEU A 220 -10.86 -22.70 -1.08
N GLY A 221 -11.70 -22.78 -0.04
CA GLY A 221 -12.14 -24.05 0.54
C GLY A 221 -12.88 -24.95 -0.47
N ALA A 222 -13.69 -24.38 -1.35
CA ALA A 222 -14.36 -25.11 -2.43
C ALA A 222 -13.37 -25.59 -3.51
N ALA A 223 -12.36 -24.78 -3.84
CA ALA A 223 -11.33 -25.14 -4.82
C ALA A 223 -10.41 -26.25 -4.29
N LEU A 224 -9.95 -26.15 -3.04
CA LEU A 224 -9.06 -27.13 -2.40
C LEU A 224 -9.70 -28.52 -2.27
N ARG A 225 -11.01 -28.59 -2.04
CA ARG A 225 -11.75 -29.87 -1.99
C ARG A 225 -11.69 -30.66 -3.29
N LYS A 226 -11.50 -29.99 -4.43
CA LYS A 226 -11.42 -30.61 -5.76
C LYS A 226 -10.00 -31.03 -6.14
N LEU A 227 -8.99 -30.63 -5.37
CA LEU A 227 -7.59 -30.92 -5.68
C LEU A 227 -7.16 -32.27 -5.11
N PRO A 228 -6.22 -32.98 -5.78
CA PRO A 228 -5.71 -34.27 -5.35
C PRO A 228 -4.71 -34.11 -4.19
N LEU A 229 -5.21 -33.70 -3.02
CA LEU A 229 -4.44 -33.57 -1.79
C LEU A 229 -4.84 -34.63 -0.78
N THR A 230 -3.86 -35.20 -0.10
CA THR A 230 -4.08 -36.05 1.08
C THR A 230 -4.67 -35.22 2.23
N ASP A 231 -5.31 -35.88 3.20
CA ASP A 231 -5.90 -35.17 4.35
C ASP A 231 -4.84 -34.49 5.22
N ALA A 232 -3.64 -35.07 5.31
CA ALA A 232 -2.50 -34.45 5.96
C ALA A 232 -2.08 -33.13 5.26
N GLN A 233 -2.04 -33.11 3.93
CA GLN A 233 -1.72 -31.90 3.16
C GLN A 233 -2.83 -30.84 3.26
N LYS A 234 -4.11 -31.25 3.24
CA LYS A 234 -5.23 -30.31 3.44
C LYS A 234 -5.17 -29.64 4.81
N ALA A 235 -4.75 -30.35 5.85
CA ALA A 235 -4.61 -29.81 7.20
C ALA A 235 -3.53 -28.71 7.33
N LEU A 236 -2.57 -28.65 6.38
CA LEU A 236 -1.56 -27.58 6.33
C LEU A 236 -2.10 -26.27 5.74
N ILE A 237 -3.21 -26.31 5.01
CA ILE A 237 -3.82 -25.11 4.42
C ILE A 237 -4.85 -24.54 5.39
N PRO A 238 -4.75 -23.25 5.77
CA PRO A 238 -5.75 -22.62 6.63
C PRO A 238 -7.14 -22.64 5.97
N THR A 239 -8.14 -22.98 6.77
CA THR A 239 -9.55 -23.00 6.36
C THR A 239 -10.20 -21.62 6.45
N GLU A 240 -9.58 -20.66 7.13
CA GLU A 240 -10.15 -19.34 7.38
C GLU A 240 -9.17 -18.23 6.99
N ALA A 241 -9.71 -17.20 6.34
CA ALA A 241 -9.03 -15.94 6.13
C ALA A 241 -9.45 -14.90 7.16
N SER A 242 -8.53 -13.98 7.48
CA SER A 242 -8.77 -12.88 8.41
C SER A 242 -8.72 -11.53 7.71
N THR A 243 -9.19 -10.47 8.37
CA THR A 243 -8.93 -9.11 7.85
C THR A 243 -7.48 -8.74 8.11
N LEU A 244 -6.89 -7.86 7.28
CA LEU A 244 -5.54 -7.34 7.51
C LEU A 244 -5.40 -6.71 8.90
N HIS A 245 -6.41 -5.99 9.38
CA HIS A 245 -6.45 -5.43 10.72
C HIS A 245 -6.40 -6.50 11.81
N ARG A 246 -7.15 -7.60 11.65
CA ARG A 246 -7.13 -8.72 12.60
C ARG A 246 -5.81 -9.48 12.55
N LEU A 247 -5.24 -9.69 11.36
CA LEU A 247 -3.93 -10.30 11.16
C LEU A 247 -2.83 -9.51 11.88
N LEU A 248 -2.79 -8.19 11.69
CA LEU A 248 -1.81 -7.29 12.29
C LEU A 248 -2.08 -7.00 13.78
N GLY A 249 -3.22 -7.46 14.31
CA GLY A 249 -3.59 -7.27 15.71
C GLY A 249 -3.84 -5.81 16.04
N ALA A 250 -4.65 -5.13 15.22
CA ALA A 250 -5.09 -3.76 15.47
C ALA A 250 -5.76 -3.65 16.85
N GLN A 251 -5.27 -2.73 17.68
CA GLN A 251 -5.80 -2.53 19.03
C GLN A 251 -7.00 -1.55 19.01
N PRO A 252 -8.14 -1.89 19.63
CA PRO A 252 -9.28 -0.99 19.72
C PRO A 252 -8.88 0.36 20.35
N GLY A 253 -9.30 1.46 19.72
CA GLY A 253 -9.00 2.82 20.21
C GLY A 253 -7.56 3.28 20.01
N SER A 254 -6.72 2.52 19.26
CA SER A 254 -5.34 2.90 18.98
C SER A 254 -4.97 2.70 17.51
N GLN A 255 -3.95 3.45 17.07
CA GLN A 255 -3.30 3.25 15.78
C GLN A 255 -2.19 2.18 15.84
N ARG A 256 -1.96 1.59 17.03
CA ARG A 256 -0.93 0.57 17.24
C ARG A 256 -1.40 -0.78 16.70
N MET A 257 -0.49 -1.43 15.99
CA MET A 257 -0.58 -2.81 15.57
C MET A 257 0.27 -3.66 16.51
N ARG A 258 -0.21 -4.86 16.86
CA ARG A 258 0.57 -5.82 17.65
C ARG A 258 1.79 -6.32 16.87
N TYR A 259 1.62 -6.54 15.57
CA TYR A 259 2.70 -7.02 14.71
C TYR A 259 3.29 -5.87 13.89
N HIS A 260 4.62 -5.81 13.87
CA HIS A 260 5.44 -4.75 13.28
C HIS A 260 6.90 -5.24 13.19
N ALA A 261 7.85 -4.40 12.75
CA ALA A 261 9.24 -4.82 12.54
C ALA A 261 9.90 -5.45 13.79
N GLY A 262 9.64 -4.92 14.99
CA GLY A 262 10.11 -5.49 16.27
C GLY A 262 9.33 -6.70 16.80
N ASN A 263 8.22 -7.11 16.16
CA ASN A 263 7.43 -8.27 16.52
C ASN A 263 6.73 -8.82 15.25
N PRO A 264 7.48 -9.53 14.38
CA PRO A 264 6.97 -9.99 13.09
C PRO A 264 5.84 -11.02 13.21
N LEU A 265 5.10 -11.21 12.12
CA LEU A 265 4.11 -12.25 11.97
C LEU A 265 4.77 -13.64 11.99
N HIS A 266 4.12 -14.59 12.64
CA HIS A 266 4.57 -15.98 12.71
C HIS A 266 3.98 -16.80 11.55
N LEU A 267 4.42 -16.50 10.34
CA LEU A 267 4.01 -17.17 9.11
C LEU A 267 5.21 -17.41 8.21
N ASP A 268 5.07 -18.39 7.31
CA ASP A 268 6.03 -18.65 6.25
C ASP A 268 5.49 -18.07 4.94
N VAL A 269 4.20 -18.25 4.66
CA VAL A 269 3.52 -17.72 3.47
C VAL A 269 2.29 -16.91 3.84
N LEU A 270 2.16 -15.73 3.23
CA LEU A 270 0.97 -14.89 3.35
C LEU A 270 0.33 -14.69 1.99
N VAL A 271 -0.94 -15.06 1.88
CA VAL A 271 -1.78 -14.73 0.72
C VAL A 271 -2.71 -13.58 1.10
N VAL A 272 -2.64 -12.48 0.34
CA VAL A 272 -3.54 -11.35 0.49
C VAL A 272 -4.43 -11.23 -0.75
N ASP A 273 -5.73 -11.41 -0.58
CA ASP A 273 -6.71 -11.22 -1.66
C ASP A 273 -7.27 -9.78 -1.67
N GLU A 274 -7.78 -9.37 -2.83
CA GLU A 274 -8.28 -8.01 -3.08
C GLU A 274 -7.25 -6.91 -2.76
N ALA A 275 -6.01 -7.14 -3.18
CA ALA A 275 -4.89 -6.23 -2.93
C ALA A 275 -5.10 -4.82 -3.49
N SER A 276 -5.98 -4.65 -4.49
CA SER A 276 -6.36 -3.35 -5.06
C SER A 276 -7.05 -2.41 -4.06
N MET A 277 -7.61 -2.94 -2.97
CA MET A 277 -8.22 -2.12 -1.91
C MET A 277 -7.24 -1.74 -0.80
N ILE A 278 -5.97 -2.13 -0.88
CA ILE A 278 -4.98 -1.85 0.16
C ILE A 278 -4.36 -0.48 -0.10
N ASP A 279 -4.52 0.43 0.86
CA ASP A 279 -3.89 1.74 0.81
C ASP A 279 -2.40 1.69 1.21
N LEU A 280 -1.69 2.77 0.90
CA LEU A 280 -0.26 2.87 1.16
C LEU A 280 0.10 2.69 2.66
N PRO A 281 -0.60 3.31 3.63
CA PRO A 281 -0.33 3.09 5.05
C PRO A 281 -0.51 1.63 5.50
N MET A 282 -1.57 0.95 5.05
CA MET A 282 -1.79 -0.46 5.39
C MET A 282 -0.72 -1.35 4.78
N MET A 283 -0.36 -1.13 3.52
CA MET A 283 0.71 -1.89 2.85
C MET A 283 2.05 -1.74 3.57
N SER A 284 2.45 -0.51 3.92
CA SER A 284 3.69 -0.27 4.67
C SER A 284 3.68 -0.99 6.02
N ARG A 285 2.57 -0.93 6.77
CA ARG A 285 2.43 -1.64 8.06
C ARG A 285 2.47 -3.15 7.91
N LEU A 286 1.88 -3.67 6.83
CA LEU A 286 1.90 -5.09 6.53
C LEU A 286 3.34 -5.55 6.27
N ILE A 287 4.07 -4.83 5.41
CA ILE A 287 5.46 -5.11 5.07
C ILE A 287 6.35 -5.11 6.32
N ASP A 288 6.22 -4.10 7.17
CA ASP A 288 6.98 -4.03 8.42
C ASP A 288 6.71 -5.23 9.34
N ALA A 289 5.52 -5.83 9.26
CA ALA A 289 5.17 -7.00 10.06
C ALA A 289 5.60 -8.33 9.43
N LEU A 290 6.13 -8.35 8.20
CA LEU A 290 6.58 -9.59 7.57
C LEU A 290 7.95 -10.04 8.12
N PRO A 291 8.15 -11.34 8.38
CA PRO A 291 9.44 -11.85 8.80
C PRO A 291 10.48 -11.78 7.66
N ALA A 292 11.73 -11.49 8.02
CA ALA A 292 12.86 -11.46 7.06
C ALA A 292 13.12 -12.81 6.37
N HIS A 293 12.60 -13.91 6.94
CA HIS A 293 12.79 -15.28 6.46
C HIS A 293 11.51 -15.95 5.93
N GLY A 294 10.38 -15.23 5.81
CA GLY A 294 9.17 -15.76 5.16
C GLY A 294 9.44 -16.05 3.69
N GLY A 295 9.11 -17.28 3.27
CA GLY A 295 9.27 -17.81 1.92
C GLY A 295 8.29 -17.19 0.94
#